data_AF-C1JCI1-F1
#
_entry.id   AF-C1JCI1-F1
#
_cell.length_a   1.000
_cell.length_b   1.000
_cell.length_c   1.000
_cell.angle_alpha   90.00
_cell.angle_beta   90.00
_cell.angle_gamma   90.00
#
_symmetry.space_group_name_H-M   'P 1'
#
loop_
_entity.id
_entity.type
_entity.pdbx_description
1 polymer ?
#
loop_
_entity_poly.entity_id
_entity_poly.type
_entity_poly.pdbx_seq_one_letter_code
_entity_poly.pdbx_strand_id
1 'polypeptide(L)'
;TLYNYFSEGCAPGADPASNMCKLCKGSGKAVGDEGKCKASSEEMYYGYDGAFRCLAEKAGEVAFIKHSIVGDYTDGKGPDWAKDLKSGDFELICPGSPDQTFKHSEFAQCNLAKVPAHAVVTREDVSSDVVSRLKEAQVS
;
A
#
# COMPACT_ATOMS: atom_id res chain seq x y z
N THR A 1 -18.48 3.79 10.61
CA THR A 1 -17.55 2.76 10.08
C THR A 1 -16.83 3.32 8.86
N LEU A 2 -15.71 2.73 8.44
CA LEU A 2 -14.98 3.13 7.22
C LEU A 2 -15.91 3.23 5.99
N TYR A 3 -16.85 2.27 5.87
CA TYR A 3 -17.87 2.17 4.82
C TYR A 3 -18.81 3.39 4.70
N ASN A 4 -18.97 4.17 5.77
CA ASN A 4 -19.81 5.37 5.75
C ASN A 4 -18.99 6.66 5.81
N TYR A 5 -17.66 6.56 5.92
CA TYR A 5 -16.75 7.71 5.96
C TYR A 5 -16.26 8.07 4.56
N PHE A 6 -15.73 7.09 3.83
CA PHE A 6 -15.32 7.26 2.44
C PHE A 6 -16.49 6.91 1.51
N SER A 7 -16.67 7.71 0.46
CA SER A 7 -17.70 7.47 -0.56
C SER A 7 -17.42 6.16 -1.31
N GLU A 8 -16.19 5.99 -1.79
CA GLU A 8 -15.69 4.82 -2.52
C GLU A 8 -14.23 4.55 -2.16
N GLY A 9 -13.79 3.31 -2.32
CA GLY A 9 -12.44 2.89 -1.96
C GLY A 9 -11.95 1.71 -2.77
N CYS A 10 -10.65 1.42 -2.62
CA CYS A 10 -10.11 0.09 -2.83
C CYS A 10 -9.46 -0.41 -1.53
N ALA A 11 -10.16 -1.28 -0.83
CA ALA A 11 -9.70 -1.98 0.36
C ALA A 11 -9.80 -3.49 0.11
N PRO A 12 -8.76 -4.10 -0.50
CA PRO A 12 -8.77 -5.51 -0.82
C PRO A 12 -9.05 -6.40 0.38
N GLY A 13 -9.95 -7.38 0.22
CA GLY A 13 -10.46 -8.24 1.28
C GLY A 13 -11.76 -7.76 1.93
N ALA A 14 -12.24 -6.55 1.59
CA ALA A 14 -13.60 -6.13 1.94
C ALA A 14 -14.66 -6.93 1.16
N ASP A 15 -15.93 -6.79 1.56
CA ASP A 15 -17.05 -7.33 0.78
C ASP A 15 -17.00 -6.78 -0.66
N PRO A 16 -16.91 -7.64 -1.69
CA PRO A 16 -16.85 -7.22 -3.09
C PRO A 16 -18.02 -6.34 -3.54
N ALA A 17 -19.18 -6.45 -2.90
CA ALA A 17 -20.36 -5.63 -3.19
C ALA A 17 -20.33 -4.25 -2.50
N SER A 18 -19.39 -4.02 -1.59
CA SER A 18 -19.30 -2.78 -0.81
C SER A 18 -18.67 -1.64 -1.60
N ASN A 19 -18.88 -0.41 -1.11
CA ASN A 19 -18.23 0.78 -1.66
C ASN A 19 -16.71 0.75 -1.54
N MET A 20 -16.15 -0.07 -0.65
CA MET A 20 -14.71 -0.21 -0.45
C MET A 20 -14.02 -1.06 -1.52
N CYS A 21 -14.75 -1.70 -2.44
CA CYS A 21 -14.18 -2.45 -3.56
C CYS A 21 -14.41 -1.79 -4.93
N LYS A 22 -15.04 -0.63 -4.96
CA LYS A 22 -15.45 0.03 -6.20
C LYS A 22 -14.27 0.49 -7.04
N LEU A 23 -13.24 1.05 -6.41
CA LEU A 23 -12.06 1.60 -7.08
C LEU A 23 -11.01 0.54 -7.42
N CYS A 24 -11.15 -0.68 -6.91
CA CYS A 24 -10.24 -1.78 -7.21
C CYS A 24 -10.26 -2.18 -8.69
N LYS A 25 -9.12 -2.63 -9.23
CA LYS A 25 -8.90 -2.84 -10.67
C LYS A 25 -8.85 -4.31 -11.07
N GLY A 26 -8.75 -5.22 -10.10
CA GLY A 26 -8.50 -6.64 -10.36
C GLY A 26 -7.14 -6.87 -10.98
N SER A 27 -7.02 -7.94 -11.75
CA SER A 27 -5.80 -8.37 -12.42
C SER A 27 -5.51 -7.62 -13.73
N GLY A 28 -6.42 -6.74 -14.15
CA GLY A 28 -6.32 -6.01 -15.42
C GLY A 28 -6.76 -6.85 -16.62
N LYS A 29 -7.39 -8.01 -16.38
CA LYS A 29 -7.96 -8.84 -17.45
C LYS A 29 -9.31 -8.28 -17.88
N ALA A 30 -9.56 -8.22 -19.20
CA ALA A 30 -10.82 -7.70 -19.73
C ALA A 30 -12.01 -8.65 -19.54
N VAL A 31 -11.76 -9.96 -19.41
CA VAL A 31 -12.79 -11.00 -19.30
C VAL A 31 -12.37 -11.99 -18.22
N GLY A 32 -13.31 -12.36 -17.34
CA GLY A 32 -13.06 -13.35 -16.27
C GLY A 32 -12.10 -12.86 -15.20
N ASP A 33 -12.08 -11.54 -14.92
CA ASP A 33 -11.22 -10.99 -13.87
C ASP A 33 -11.81 -11.26 -12.48
N GLU A 34 -11.36 -12.35 -11.88
CA GLU A 34 -11.70 -12.70 -10.50
C GLU A 34 -10.75 -12.04 -9.49
N GLY A 35 -9.75 -11.27 -9.94
CA GLY A 35 -8.79 -10.59 -9.08
C GLY A 35 -9.39 -9.43 -8.31
N LYS A 36 -10.53 -8.89 -8.74
CA LYS A 36 -11.07 -7.63 -8.21
C LYS A 36 -11.31 -7.71 -6.71
N CYS A 37 -10.64 -6.81 -5.99
CA CYS A 37 -10.70 -6.66 -4.53
C CYS A 37 -10.22 -7.89 -3.73
N LYS A 38 -9.54 -8.86 -4.35
CA LYS A 38 -8.89 -9.95 -3.61
C LYS A 38 -7.74 -9.40 -2.78
N ALA A 39 -7.60 -9.87 -1.54
CA ALA A 39 -6.46 -9.55 -0.68
C ALA A 39 -5.19 -10.31 -1.10
N SER A 40 -4.80 -10.20 -2.36
CA SER A 40 -3.61 -10.82 -2.95
C SER A 40 -3.05 -9.94 -4.07
N SER A 41 -1.83 -10.24 -4.51
CA SER A 41 -1.17 -9.55 -5.62
C SER A 41 -1.84 -9.75 -7.00
N GLU A 42 -2.93 -10.51 -7.07
CA GLU A 42 -3.79 -10.53 -8.27
C GLU A 42 -4.53 -9.20 -8.45
N GLU A 43 -4.83 -8.48 -7.36
CA GLU A 43 -5.41 -7.14 -7.41
C GLU A 43 -4.30 -6.11 -7.61
N MET A 44 -4.40 -5.32 -8.67
CA MET A 44 -3.40 -4.33 -9.05
C MET A 44 -3.18 -3.24 -7.98
N TYR A 45 -4.23 -2.92 -7.20
CA TYR A 45 -4.14 -1.96 -6.08
C TYR A 45 -3.88 -2.61 -4.72
N TYR A 46 -3.42 -3.87 -4.67
CA TYR A 46 -3.09 -4.57 -3.44
C TYR A 46 -1.74 -4.16 -2.84
N GLY A 47 -1.67 -4.19 -1.51
CA GLY A 47 -0.46 -3.89 -0.74
C GLY A 47 -0.07 -2.41 -0.78
N TYR A 48 1.12 -2.10 -0.26
CA TYR A 48 1.61 -0.72 -0.18
C TYR A 48 1.80 -0.11 -1.57
N ASP A 49 2.39 -0.86 -2.49
CA ASP A 49 2.72 -0.41 -3.83
C ASP A 49 1.46 -0.17 -4.67
N GLY A 50 0.50 -1.10 -4.59
CA GLY A 50 -0.79 -0.98 -5.28
C GLY A 50 -1.65 0.14 -4.73
N ALA A 51 -1.67 0.36 -3.41
CA ALA A 51 -2.39 1.48 -2.81
C ALA A 51 -1.79 2.84 -3.24
N PHE A 52 -0.46 2.95 -3.34
CA PHE A 52 0.18 4.15 -3.89
C PHE A 52 -0.13 4.33 -5.37
N ARG A 53 -0.17 3.24 -6.14
CA ARG A 53 -0.61 3.27 -7.55
C ARG A 53 -2.05 3.78 -7.71
N CYS A 54 -2.96 3.37 -6.84
CA CYS A 54 -4.34 3.85 -6.82
C CYS A 54 -4.41 5.39 -6.69
N LEU A 55 -3.57 5.97 -5.82
CA LEU A 55 -3.43 7.42 -5.68
C LEU A 55 -2.77 8.07 -6.91
N ALA A 56 -1.66 7.49 -7.39
CA ALA A 56 -0.89 8.04 -8.51
C ALA A 56 -1.70 8.05 -9.83
N GLU A 57 -2.54 7.03 -10.05
CA GLU A 57 -3.45 6.96 -11.20
C GLU A 57 -4.73 7.80 -10.99
N LYS A 58 -4.83 8.54 -9.88
CA LYS A 58 -5.99 9.38 -9.52
C LYS A 58 -7.30 8.60 -9.42
N ALA A 59 -7.22 7.30 -9.15
CA ALA A 59 -8.41 6.48 -8.89
C ALA A 59 -8.96 6.77 -7.48
N GLY A 60 -8.08 6.99 -6.50
CA GLY A 60 -8.41 7.46 -5.16
C GLY A 60 -7.71 8.77 -4.81
N GLU A 61 -8.22 9.47 -3.80
CA GLU A 61 -7.72 10.78 -3.36
C GLU A 61 -6.73 10.69 -2.19
N VAL A 62 -6.73 9.56 -1.47
CA VAL A 62 -5.85 9.31 -0.31
C VAL A 62 -5.37 7.86 -0.36
N ALA A 63 -4.13 7.61 0.04
CA ALA A 63 -3.57 6.27 0.20
C ALA A 63 -2.99 6.08 1.62
N PHE A 64 -3.32 4.94 2.23
CA PHE A 64 -2.79 4.53 3.52
C PHE A 64 -1.59 3.59 3.31
N ILE A 65 -0.38 4.14 3.35
CA ILE A 65 0.87 3.44 3.02
C ILE A 65 1.99 3.75 4.02
N LYS A 66 3.08 2.98 3.99
CA LYS A 66 4.29 3.30 4.76
C LYS A 66 5.08 4.44 4.11
N HIS A 67 5.85 5.17 4.92
CA HIS A 67 6.61 6.34 4.49
C HIS A 67 7.62 6.11 3.35
N SER A 68 8.16 4.90 3.19
CA SER A 68 9.18 4.63 2.17
C SER A 68 8.63 4.66 0.75
N ILE A 69 7.34 4.38 0.56
CA ILE A 69 6.75 4.07 -0.75
C ILE A 69 6.85 5.23 -1.72
N VAL A 70 6.59 6.46 -1.27
CA VAL A 70 6.72 7.64 -2.15
C VAL A 70 8.15 7.69 -2.71
N GLY A 71 9.16 7.59 -1.85
CA GLY A 71 10.56 7.62 -2.27
C GLY A 71 11.06 6.40 -3.06
N ASP A 72 10.37 5.26 -2.97
CA ASP A 72 10.68 4.02 -3.70
C ASP A 72 10.09 4.04 -5.15
N TYR A 73 9.06 4.86 -5.40
CA TYR A 73 8.27 4.87 -6.64
C TYR A 73 8.20 6.24 -7.34
N THR A 74 9.05 7.19 -6.98
CA THR A 74 9.12 8.50 -7.65
C THR A 74 10.53 8.85 -8.07
N ASP A 75 10.66 9.95 -8.80
CA ASP A 75 11.94 10.55 -9.18
C ASP A 75 12.82 9.60 -10.01
N GLY A 76 12.19 8.89 -10.93
CA GLY A 76 12.84 7.95 -11.85
C GLY A 76 13.07 6.56 -11.26
N LYS A 77 12.46 6.25 -10.10
CA LYS A 77 12.47 4.91 -9.50
C LYS A 77 11.16 4.17 -9.74
N GLY A 78 11.19 2.87 -9.47
CA GLY A 78 10.03 2.01 -9.59
C GLY A 78 9.79 1.48 -11.02
N PRO A 79 8.66 0.79 -11.23
CA PRO A 79 8.27 0.20 -12.51
C PRO A 79 7.74 1.25 -13.50
N ASP A 80 7.43 0.81 -14.73
CA ASP A 80 7.02 1.68 -15.84
C ASP A 80 5.83 2.61 -15.54
N TRP A 81 4.89 2.20 -14.69
CA TRP A 81 3.75 3.05 -14.33
C TRP A 81 4.15 4.23 -13.42
N ALA A 82 5.31 4.15 -12.76
CA ALA A 82 5.78 5.09 -11.76
C ALA A 82 6.90 6.03 -12.27
N LYS A 83 7.47 5.73 -13.45
CA LYS A 83 8.68 6.38 -13.99
C LYS A 83 8.63 7.91 -14.05
N ASP A 84 7.44 8.46 -14.32
CA ASP A 84 7.24 9.90 -14.53
C ASP A 84 6.78 10.63 -13.26
N LEU A 85 6.52 9.90 -12.16
CA LEU A 85 6.05 10.46 -10.90
C LEU A 85 7.15 11.28 -10.22
N LYS A 86 6.79 12.42 -9.65
CA LYS A 86 7.69 13.26 -8.85
C LYS A 86 7.29 13.20 -7.39
N SER A 87 8.25 13.05 -6.49
CA SER A 87 7.95 13.00 -5.05
C SER A 87 7.32 14.29 -4.52
N GLY A 88 7.62 15.42 -5.17
CA GLY A 88 7.04 16.73 -4.85
C GLY A 88 5.55 16.87 -5.17
N ASP A 89 4.97 15.93 -5.93
CA ASP A 89 3.53 15.93 -6.25
C ASP A 89 2.70 15.24 -5.16
N PHE A 90 3.33 14.73 -4.10
CA PHE A 90 2.68 13.99 -3.01
C PHE A 90 2.99 14.62 -1.66
N GLU A 91 1.94 14.69 -0.83
CA GLU A 91 2.00 15.28 0.50
C GLU A 91 1.36 14.34 1.54
N LEU A 92 1.70 14.58 2.81
CA LEU A 92 1.17 13.87 3.97
C LEU A 92 0.05 14.68 4.62
N ILE A 93 -0.96 13.97 5.10
CA ILE A 93 -2.01 14.51 5.97
C ILE A 93 -1.70 14.09 7.41
N CYS A 94 -1.61 15.06 8.32
CA CYS A 94 -1.22 14.80 9.70
C CYS A 94 -2.40 14.88 10.67
N PRO A 95 -2.49 13.96 11.65
CA PRO A 95 -3.42 14.11 12.75
C PRO A 95 -3.20 15.45 13.49
N GLY A 96 -4.27 16.21 13.69
CA GLY A 96 -4.21 17.49 14.42
C GLY A 96 -3.87 18.72 13.58
N SER A 97 -3.64 18.56 12.27
CA SER A 97 -3.37 19.68 11.34
C SER A 97 -4.26 19.57 10.09
N PRO A 98 -5.60 19.70 10.21
CA PRO A 98 -6.53 19.45 9.12
C PRO A 98 -6.38 20.41 7.92
N ASP A 99 -5.85 21.61 8.15
CA ASP A 99 -5.71 22.65 7.14
C ASP A 99 -4.27 22.75 6.59
N GLN A 100 -3.41 21.78 6.89
CA GLN A 100 -2.01 21.78 6.47
C GLN A 100 -1.59 20.41 5.94
N THR A 101 -0.74 20.45 4.93
CA THR A 101 -0.07 19.29 4.38
C THR A 101 1.43 19.40 4.60
N PHE A 102 2.10 18.26 4.61
CA PHE A 102 3.53 18.16 4.90
C PHE A 102 4.22 17.39 3.78
N LYS A 103 5.51 17.65 3.56
CA LYS A 103 6.27 16.93 2.55
C LYS A 103 6.37 15.46 2.94
N HIS A 104 6.38 14.57 1.95
CA HIS A 104 6.55 13.12 2.21
C HIS A 104 7.80 12.79 3.04
N SER A 105 8.86 13.60 2.96
CA SER A 105 10.10 13.44 3.72
C SER A 105 9.97 13.81 5.20
N GLU A 106 8.89 14.49 5.62
CA GLU A 106 8.64 14.92 6.99
C GLU A 106 7.87 13.86 7.81
N PHE A 107 7.79 12.62 7.30
CA PHE A 107 7.03 11.52 7.90
C PHE A 107 7.35 11.23 9.38
N ALA A 108 8.57 11.53 9.83
CA ALA A 108 8.96 11.35 11.22
C ALA A 108 8.16 12.25 12.19
N GLN A 109 7.79 13.45 11.72
CA GLN A 109 6.99 14.42 12.47
C GLN A 109 5.50 14.30 12.11
N CYS A 110 5.20 13.90 10.87
CA CYS A 110 3.84 13.71 10.37
C CYS A 110 3.57 12.23 10.02
N ASN A 111 2.95 11.49 10.93
CA ASN A 111 2.48 10.14 10.66
C ASN A 111 1.23 9.82 11.49
N LEU A 112 0.48 8.80 11.06
CA LEU A 112 -0.65 8.28 11.83
C LEU A 112 -0.18 7.45 13.03
N ALA A 113 0.88 6.66 12.85
CA ALA A 113 1.46 5.82 13.88
C ALA A 113 2.83 5.26 13.48
N LYS A 114 3.59 4.83 14.49
CA LYS A 114 4.75 3.93 14.30
C LYS A 114 4.27 2.48 14.26
N VAL A 115 4.58 1.77 13.18
CA VAL A 115 4.17 0.38 12.96
C VAL A 115 5.40 -0.54 13.11
N PRO A 116 5.29 -1.68 13.82
CA PRO A 116 6.36 -2.69 13.85
C PRO A 116 6.69 -3.20 12.45
N ALA A 117 7.96 -3.50 12.20
CA ALA A 117 8.37 -4.14 10.94
C ALA A 117 7.66 -5.49 10.78
N HIS A 118 7.34 -5.85 9.53
CA HIS A 118 6.84 -7.19 9.22
C HIS A 118 7.84 -8.24 9.71
N ALA A 119 7.34 -9.30 10.32
CA ALA A 119 8.15 -10.36 10.91
C ALA A 119 7.71 -11.73 10.40
N VAL A 120 8.65 -12.67 10.38
CA VAL A 120 8.35 -14.08 10.12
C VAL A 120 7.78 -14.69 11.39
N VAL A 121 6.68 -15.42 11.26
CA VAL A 121 6.05 -16.17 12.35
C VAL A 121 6.11 -17.65 12.02
N THR A 122 6.48 -18.46 13.00
CA THR A 122 6.60 -19.92 12.85
C THR A 122 5.86 -20.62 13.99
N ARG A 123 5.59 -21.92 13.81
CA ARG A 123 5.32 -22.77 14.97
C ARG A 123 6.57 -22.83 15.85
N GLU A 124 6.35 -23.01 17.15
CA GLU A 124 7.41 -22.96 18.15
C GLU A 124 8.49 -24.03 17.93
N ASP A 125 8.05 -25.25 17.60
CA ASP A 125 8.90 -26.44 17.41
C ASP A 125 9.85 -26.37 16.20
N VAL A 126 9.65 -25.44 15.27
CA VAL A 126 10.49 -25.26 14.08
C VAL A 126 11.18 -23.90 14.02
N SER A 127 11.04 -23.08 15.07
CA SER A 127 11.49 -21.68 15.04
C SER A 127 13.01 -21.55 14.85
N SER A 128 13.80 -22.35 15.57
CA SER A 128 15.26 -22.35 15.44
C SER A 128 15.73 -22.69 14.03
N ASP A 129 15.10 -23.70 13.43
CA ASP A 129 15.49 -24.22 12.13
C ASP A 129 15.17 -23.21 11.04
N VAL A 130 13.96 -22.62 11.08
CA VAL A 130 13.57 -21.55 10.17
C VAL A 130 14.50 -20.35 10.29
N VAL A 131 14.85 -19.93 11.52
CA VAL A 131 15.78 -18.81 11.73
C VAL A 131 17.16 -19.11 11.14
N SER A 132 17.69 -20.33 11.32
CA SER A 132 18.97 -20.72 10.71
C SER A 132 18.91 -20.65 9.19
N ARG A 133 17.86 -21.25 8.60
CA ARG A 133 17.67 -21.26 7.15
C ARG A 133 17.51 -19.87 6.55
N LEU A 134 16.76 -18.98 7.19
CA LEU A 134 16.59 -17.61 6.71
C LEU A 134 17.90 -16.82 6.79
N LYS A 135 18.71 -17.01 7.84
CA LYS A 135 20.03 -16.38 7.94
C LYS A 135 20.98 -16.88 6.85
N GLU A 136 20.98 -18.18 6.56
CA GLU A 136 21.75 -18.77 5.46
C GLU A 136 21.30 -18.22 4.09
N ALA A 137 20.00 -18.09 3.87
CA ALA A 137 19.46 -17.60 2.60
C ALA A 137 19.75 -16.10 2.34
N GLN A 138 19.90 -15.28 3.38
CA GLN A 138 20.16 -13.85 3.26
C GLN A 138 21.62 -13.49 2.90
N VAL A 139 22.55 -14.42 3.07
CA VAL A 139 23.97 -14.24 2.70
C VAL A 139 24.32 -14.83 1.33
N SER A 140 23.38 -15.50 0.68
CA SER A 140 23.52 -16.02 -0.70
C SER A 140 23.06 -15.00 -1.73
#